data_AF-A0A6M2BS73-F1
#
_entry.id   AF-A0A6M2BS73-F1
#
_cell.length_a   1.000
_cell.length_b   1.000
_cell.length_c   1.000
_cell.angle_alpha   90.00
_cell.angle_beta   90.00
_cell.angle_gamma   90.00
#
_symmetry.space_group_name_H-M   'P 1'
#
loop_
_entity.id
_entity.type
_entity.pdbx_description
1 polymer ?
#
loop_
_entity_poly.entity_id
_entity_poly.type
_entity_poly.pdbx_seq_one_letter_code
_entity_poly.pdbx_strand_id
1 'polypeptide(L)'
;MFDRLRRLMDSPLGAILGGAFYGSWATFANWSAGVHAAARIGFIHFLMSTGLTLAGVAIMNRLYHLARRPRNGAIIAFCGSMACTYTLLIGVHSLIGTPHILLTLAPGFIPTVSFCVVYPLLLLRHARQNQGTHRDDAMEVDHEVASVIR
;
A
#
# COMPACT_ATOMS: atom_id res chain seq x y z
N MET A 1 5.15 12.23 11.59
CA MET A 1 5.92 11.38 10.63
C MET A 1 5.01 10.44 9.86
N PHE A 2 4.22 9.59 10.54
CA PHE A 2 3.37 8.57 9.91
C PHE A 2 2.26 9.13 8.99
N ASP A 3 1.68 10.29 9.28
CA ASP A 3 0.70 10.94 8.37
C ASP A 3 1.33 11.49 7.09
N ARG A 4 2.63 11.84 7.12
CA ARG A 4 3.36 12.23 5.90
C ARG A 4 3.65 10.99 5.06
N LEU A 5 4.02 9.88 5.70
CA LEU A 5 4.23 8.59 5.02
C LEU A 5 2.95 8.08 4.36
N ARG A 6 1.80 8.10 5.06
CA ARG A 6 0.51 7.72 4.48
C ARG A 6 0.16 8.58 3.27
N ARG A 7 0.26 9.91 3.40
CA ARG A 7 0.01 10.84 2.29
C ARG A 7 0.94 10.61 1.11
N LEU A 8 2.20 10.26 1.37
CA LEU A 8 3.14 9.91 0.30
C LEU A 8 2.71 8.63 -0.41
N MET A 9 2.34 7.58 0.33
CA MET A 9 1.84 6.32 -0.24
C MET A 9 0.53 6.52 -1.03
N ASP A 10 -0.36 7.39 -0.55
CA ASP A 10 -1.62 7.77 -1.21
C ASP A 10 -1.41 8.65 -2.45
N SER A 11 -0.21 9.22 -2.63
CA SER A 11 0.04 10.20 -3.68
C SER A 11 0.52 9.55 -4.98
N PRO A 12 0.07 10.05 -6.14
CA PRO A 12 0.66 9.69 -7.44
C PRO A 12 2.16 9.94 -7.48
N LEU A 13 2.64 10.98 -6.79
CA LEU A 13 4.05 11.29 -6.69
C LEU A 13 4.85 10.20 -5.96
N GLY A 14 4.33 9.68 -4.85
CA GLY A 14 4.97 8.57 -4.13
C GLY A 14 5.01 7.29 -4.96
N ALA A 15 3.94 7.00 -5.71
CA ALA A 15 3.90 5.88 -6.64
C ALA A 15 4.92 6.05 -7.78
N ILE A 16 5.02 7.24 -8.36
CA ILE A 16 6.01 7.57 -9.41
C ILE A 16 7.43 7.47 -8.86
N LEU A 17 7.71 7.97 -7.65
CA LEU A 17 9.03 7.89 -7.03
C LEU A 17 9.43 6.44 -6.74
N GLY A 18 8.51 5.64 -6.19
CA GLY A 18 8.72 4.20 -5.99
C GLY A 18 8.96 3.49 -7.32
N GLY A 19 8.15 3.78 -8.33
CA GLY A 19 8.32 3.28 -9.68
C GLY A 19 9.66 3.68 -10.29
N ALA A 20 10.07 4.93 -10.13
CA ALA A 20 11.33 5.44 -10.65
C ALA A 20 12.52 4.73 -10.01
N PHE A 21 12.48 4.53 -8.69
CA PHE A 21 13.51 3.78 -7.98
C PHE A 21 13.64 2.35 -8.52
N TYR A 22 12.53 1.61 -8.64
CA TYR A 22 12.53 0.24 -9.17
C TYR A 22 12.89 0.19 -10.66
N GLY A 23 12.45 1.17 -11.46
CA GLY A 23 12.79 1.28 -12.88
C GLY A 23 14.27 1.59 -13.12
N SER A 24 14.85 2.50 -12.33
CA SER A 24 16.30 2.79 -12.35
C SER A 24 17.11 1.58 -11.92
N TRP A 25 16.71 0.89 -10.85
CA TRP A 25 17.35 -0.34 -10.42
C TRP A 25 17.30 -1.42 -11.51
N ALA A 26 16.14 -1.64 -12.12
CA ALA A 26 15.97 -2.63 -13.19
C ALA A 26 16.79 -2.28 -14.45
N THR A 27 16.89 -0.99 -14.79
CA THR A 27 17.78 -0.51 -15.85
C THR A 27 19.24 -0.83 -15.53
N PHE A 28 19.71 -0.45 -14.34
CA PHE A 28 21.09 -0.68 -13.90
C PHE A 28 21.46 -2.17 -13.88
N ALA A 29 20.58 -3.00 -13.31
CA ALA A 29 20.79 -4.44 -13.21
C ALA A 29 20.88 -5.13 -14.58
N ASN A 30 20.26 -4.58 -15.61
CA ASN A 30 20.22 -5.15 -16.96
C ASN A 30 21.11 -4.40 -17.95
N TRP A 31 21.99 -3.52 -17.48
CA TRP A 31 22.83 -2.68 -18.35
C TRP A 31 23.73 -3.51 -19.29
N SER A 32 24.18 -4.68 -18.83
CA SER A 32 25.00 -5.62 -19.61
C SER A 32 24.28 -6.22 -20.83
N ALA A 33 22.94 -6.19 -20.87
CA ALA A 33 22.15 -6.62 -22.02
C ALA A 33 22.06 -5.57 -23.15
N GLY A 34 22.70 -4.40 -22.95
CA GLY A 34 22.69 -3.29 -23.89
C GLY A 34 21.67 -2.21 -23.53
N VAL A 35 21.99 -0.96 -23.86
CA VAL A 35 21.26 0.24 -23.41
C VAL A 35 19.78 0.20 -23.78
N HIS A 36 19.43 -0.21 -25.00
CA HIS A 36 18.04 -0.29 -25.45
C HIS A 36 17.22 -1.34 -24.67
N ALA A 37 17.81 -2.51 -24.41
CA ALA A 37 17.17 -3.56 -23.64
C ALA A 37 17.00 -3.14 -22.18
N ALA A 38 18.06 -2.60 -21.57
CA ALA A 38 18.06 -2.11 -20.20
C ALA A 38 16.99 -1.02 -19.96
N ALA A 39 16.92 -0.03 -20.86
CA ALA A 39 15.94 1.06 -20.77
C ALA A 39 14.49 0.55 -20.89
N ARG A 40 14.24 -0.40 -21.80
CA ARG A 40 12.91 -1.01 -21.94
C ARG A 40 12.50 -1.77 -20.68
N ILE A 41 13.41 -2.55 -20.10
CA ILE A 41 13.16 -3.32 -18.87
C ILE A 41 12.87 -2.36 -17.71
N GLY A 42 13.68 -1.31 -17.56
CA GLY A 42 13.44 -0.27 -16.55
C GLY A 42 12.11 0.42 -16.69
N PHE A 43 11.70 0.78 -17.91
CA PHE A 43 10.41 1.42 -18.16
C PHE A 43 9.23 0.51 -17.82
N ILE A 44 9.29 -0.78 -18.16
CA ILE A 44 8.24 -1.74 -17.81
C ILE A 44 8.16 -1.91 -16.28
N HIS A 45 9.30 -2.03 -15.60
CA HIS A 45 9.34 -2.10 -14.14
C HIS A 45 8.80 -0.83 -13.45
N PHE A 46 9.08 0.34 -14.03
CA PHE A 46 8.50 1.61 -13.60
C PHE A 46 6.98 1.60 -13.68
N LEU A 47 6.42 1.24 -14.84
CA LEU A 47 4.97 1.22 -15.06
C LEU A 47 4.27 0.22 -14.14
N MET A 48 4.80 -1.00 -14.05
CA MET A 48 4.24 -2.04 -13.19
C MET A 48 4.25 -1.61 -11.72
N SER A 49 5.38 -1.12 -11.21
CA SER A 49 5.51 -0.71 -9.81
C SER A 49 4.60 0.48 -9.48
N THR A 50 4.51 1.46 -10.38
CA THR A 50 3.63 2.63 -10.21
C THR A 50 2.16 2.20 -10.20
N GLY A 51 1.76 1.37 -11.17
CA GLY A 51 0.39 0.86 -11.29
C GLY A 51 -0.03 -0.01 -10.09
N LEU A 52 0.83 -0.93 -9.66
CA LEU A 52 0.60 -1.77 -8.48
C LEU A 52 0.47 -0.94 -7.20
N THR A 53 1.28 0.12 -7.05
CA THR A 53 1.20 0.99 -5.88
C THR A 53 -0.13 1.76 -5.85
N LEU A 54 -0.51 2.39 -6.95
CA LEU A 54 -1.77 3.15 -7.06
C LEU A 54 -3.01 2.27 -6.86
N ALA A 55 -3.07 1.14 -7.56
CA ALA A 55 -4.18 0.21 -7.45
C ALA A 55 -4.21 -0.45 -6.05
N GLY A 56 -3.04 -0.80 -5.52
CA GLY A 56 -2.89 -1.43 -4.20
C GLY A 56 -3.42 -0.55 -3.08
N VAL A 57 -3.07 0.73 -3.06
CA VAL A 57 -3.63 1.70 -2.10
C VAL A 57 -5.15 1.76 -2.22
N ALA A 58 -5.69 1.91 -3.43
CA ALA A 58 -7.13 2.05 -3.65
C ALA A 58 -7.89 0.81 -3.17
N ILE A 59 -7.38 -0.39 -3.47
CA ILE A 59 -7.97 -1.66 -3.04
C ILE A 59 -7.91 -1.79 -1.52
N MET A 60 -6.74 -1.55 -0.90
CA MET A 60 -6.58 -1.63 0.56
C MET A 60 -7.50 -0.66 1.29
N ASN A 61 -7.63 0.56 0.77
CA ASN A 61 -8.49 1.58 1.37
C ASN A 61 -9.96 1.17 1.31
N ARG A 62 -10.43 0.70 0.14
CA ARG A 62 -11.80 0.15 0.00
C ARG A 62 -12.03 -1.01 0.98
N LEU A 63 -11.14 -2.00 0.99
CA LEU A 63 -11.23 -3.16 1.87
C LEU A 63 -11.20 -2.80 3.36
N TYR A 64 -10.42 -1.78 3.75
CA TYR A 64 -10.37 -1.31 5.13
C TYR A 64 -11.72 -0.78 5.60
N HIS A 65 -12.42 -0.03 4.75
CA HIS A 65 -13.71 0.59 5.06
C HIS A 65 -14.91 -0.37 4.97
N LEU A 66 -14.73 -1.61 4.51
CA LEU A 66 -15.78 -2.63 4.58
C LEU A 66 -16.10 -3.05 6.02
N ALA A 67 -15.15 -2.91 6.94
CA ALA A 67 -15.35 -3.32 8.33
C ALA A 67 -15.90 -2.20 9.20
N ARG A 68 -16.83 -2.54 10.10
CA ARG A 68 -17.33 -1.63 11.15
C ARG A 68 -16.27 -1.27 12.20
N ARG A 69 -15.32 -2.18 12.48
CA ARG A 69 -14.26 -1.97 13.48
C ARG A 69 -12.91 -1.77 12.78
N PRO A 70 -12.10 -0.77 13.18
CA PRO A 70 -10.86 -0.43 12.47
C PRO A 70 -9.83 -1.56 12.49
N ARG A 71 -9.77 -2.35 13.58
CA ARG A 71 -8.89 -3.54 13.64
C ARG A 71 -9.29 -4.61 12.62
N ASN A 72 -10.59 -4.84 12.46
CA ASN A 72 -11.09 -5.79 11.47
C ASN A 72 -10.86 -5.25 10.06
N GLY A 73 -11.00 -3.94 9.86
CA GLY A 73 -10.67 -3.27 8.60
C GLY A 73 -9.22 -3.49 8.21
N ALA A 74 -8.27 -3.36 9.14
CA ALA A 74 -6.86 -3.62 8.88
C ALA A 74 -6.59 -5.07 8.45
N ILE A 75 -7.26 -6.05 9.08
CA ILE A 75 -7.14 -7.47 8.74
C ILE A 75 -7.72 -7.74 7.35
N ILE A 76 -8.91 -7.23 7.05
CA ILE A 76 -9.56 -7.41 5.73
C ILE A 76 -8.72 -6.74 4.64
N ALA A 77 -8.21 -5.53 4.87
CA ALA A 77 -7.35 -4.83 3.94
C ALA A 77 -6.06 -5.62 3.65
N PHE A 78 -5.39 -6.16 4.68
CA PHE A 78 -4.21 -7.00 4.51
C PHE A 78 -4.53 -8.28 3.73
N CYS A 79 -5.46 -9.10 4.24
CA CYS A 79 -5.77 -10.41 3.65
C CYS A 79 -6.35 -10.27 2.23
N GLY A 80 -7.31 -9.35 2.04
CA GLY A 80 -7.97 -9.16 0.76
C GLY A 80 -7.04 -8.57 -0.30
N SER A 81 -6.12 -7.68 0.07
CA SER A 81 -5.14 -7.14 -0.89
C SER A 81 -4.08 -8.16 -1.23
N MET A 82 -3.58 -8.94 -0.26
CA MET A 82 -2.70 -10.09 -0.53
C MET A 82 -3.37 -11.08 -1.48
N ALA A 83 -4.62 -11.46 -1.21
CA ALA A 83 -5.38 -12.37 -2.07
C ALA A 83 -5.56 -11.78 -3.48
N CYS A 84 -5.94 -10.51 -3.60
CA CYS A 84 -6.12 -9.85 -4.90
C CYS A 84 -4.80 -9.78 -5.70
N THR A 85 -3.73 -9.32 -5.08
CA THR A 85 -2.40 -9.20 -5.71
C THR A 85 -1.89 -10.56 -6.17
N TYR A 86 -1.94 -11.59 -5.33
CA TYR A 86 -1.46 -12.91 -5.72
C TYR A 86 -2.38 -13.64 -6.69
N THR A 87 -3.71 -13.44 -6.62
CA THR A 87 -4.63 -13.96 -7.64
C THR A 87 -4.31 -13.37 -9.02
N LEU A 88 -4.09 -12.06 -9.09
CA LEU A 88 -3.72 -11.39 -10.35
C LEU A 88 -2.36 -11.87 -10.87
N LEU A 89 -1.33 -11.86 -10.02
CA LEU A 89 0.03 -12.27 -10.40
C LEU A 89 0.06 -13.73 -10.86
N ILE A 90 -0.51 -14.65 -10.08
CA ILE A 90 -0.58 -16.06 -10.43
C ILE A 90 -1.43 -16.25 -11.69
N GLY A 91 -2.56 -15.55 -11.83
CA GLY A 91 -3.43 -15.63 -13.01
C GLY A 91 -2.71 -15.21 -14.29
N VAL A 92 -2.01 -14.07 -14.27
CA VAL A 92 -1.21 -13.58 -15.40
C VAL A 92 -0.09 -14.57 -15.73
N HIS A 93 0.66 -15.03 -14.72
CA HIS A 93 1.75 -15.99 -14.93
C HIS A 93 1.27 -17.36 -15.42
N SER A 94 0.08 -17.81 -15.00
CA SER A 94 -0.54 -19.05 -15.50
C SER A 94 -0.97 -18.90 -16.95
N LEU A 95 -1.56 -17.76 -17.32
CA LEU A 95 -2.01 -17.50 -18.69
C LEU A 95 -0.85 -17.46 -19.69
N ILE A 96 0.29 -16.91 -19.30
CA ILE A 96 1.51 -16.86 -20.13
C ILE A 96 2.37 -18.13 -20.02
N GLY A 97 1.93 -19.14 -19.26
CA GLY A 97 2.63 -20.44 -19.15
C GLY A 97 3.95 -20.40 -18.40
N THR A 98 4.06 -19.58 -17.35
CA THR A 98 5.29 -19.48 -16.54
C THR A 98 5.52 -20.79 -15.76
N PRO A 99 6.61 -21.55 -16.00
CA PRO A 99 6.79 -22.89 -15.42
C PRO A 99 7.07 -22.90 -13.91
N HIS A 100 7.62 -21.82 -13.36
CA HIS A 100 7.99 -21.72 -11.93
C HIS A 100 7.43 -20.44 -11.28
N ILE A 101 6.10 -20.27 -11.31
CA ILE A 101 5.39 -19.07 -10.82
C ILE A 101 5.84 -18.64 -9.42
N LEU A 102 5.94 -19.58 -8.46
CA LEU A 102 6.30 -19.24 -7.09
C LEU A 102 7.72 -18.68 -6.97
N LEU A 103 8.68 -19.23 -7.73
CA LEU A 103 10.05 -18.71 -7.78
C LEU A 103 10.09 -17.32 -8.43
N THR A 104 9.26 -17.10 -9.47
CA THR A 104 9.15 -15.81 -10.15
C THR A 104 8.61 -14.72 -9.22
N LEU A 105 7.70 -15.06 -8.31
CA LEU A 105 7.09 -14.12 -7.37
C LEU A 105 7.88 -13.94 -6.07
N ALA A 106 8.80 -14.84 -5.75
CA ALA A 106 9.54 -14.84 -4.48
C ALA A 106 10.30 -13.53 -4.20
N PRO A 107 11.01 -12.89 -5.16
CA PRO A 107 11.69 -11.63 -4.90
C PRO A 107 10.73 -10.47 -4.61
N GLY A 108 9.56 -10.48 -5.26
CA GLY A 108 8.50 -9.48 -5.05
C GLY A 108 7.73 -9.65 -3.75
N PHE A 109 7.83 -10.82 -3.10
CA PHE A 109 7.05 -11.16 -1.91
C PHE A 109 7.30 -10.22 -0.73
N ILE A 110 8.58 -9.96 -0.42
CA ILE A 110 8.95 -9.11 0.72
C ILE A 110 8.41 -7.67 0.54
N PRO A 111 8.63 -7.00 -0.60
CA PRO A 111 8.01 -5.70 -0.87
C PRO A 111 6.47 -5.72 -0.78
N THR A 112 5.82 -6.72 -1.37
CA THR A 112 4.35 -6.84 -1.37
C THR A 112 3.79 -7.00 0.04
N VAL A 113 4.35 -7.93 0.83
CA VAL A 113 3.92 -8.13 2.22
C VAL A 113 4.17 -6.88 3.05
N SER A 114 5.34 -6.27 2.92
CA SER A 114 5.69 -5.04 3.66
C SER A 114 4.68 -3.94 3.38
N PHE A 115 4.32 -3.73 2.11
CA PHE A 115 3.32 -2.75 1.71
C PHE A 115 1.92 -3.10 2.26
N CYS A 116 1.50 -4.36 2.13
CA CYS A 116 0.21 -4.84 2.63
C CYS A 116 0.09 -4.81 4.15
N VAL A 117 1.19 -4.83 4.90
CA VAL A 117 1.20 -4.71 6.35
C VAL A 117 1.24 -3.25 6.77
N VAL A 118 2.18 -2.46 6.23
CA VAL A 118 2.43 -1.08 6.67
C VAL A 118 1.21 -0.20 6.39
N TYR A 119 0.62 -0.29 5.21
CA TYR A 119 -0.46 0.64 4.83
C TYR A 119 -1.74 0.47 5.68
N PRO A 120 -2.28 -0.75 5.91
CA PRO A 120 -3.41 -0.95 6.83
C PRO A 120 -3.10 -0.57 8.28
N LEU A 121 -1.85 -0.72 8.74
CA LEU A 121 -1.44 -0.26 10.06
C LEU A 121 -1.45 1.27 10.17
N LEU A 122 -1.06 2.00 9.10
CA LEU A 122 -1.19 3.44 9.04
C LEU A 122 -2.66 3.88 9.09
N LEU A 123 -3.57 3.18 8.39
CA LEU A 123 -5.01 3.43 8.46
C LEU A 123 -5.58 3.17 9.87
N LEU A 124 -5.19 2.07 10.51
CA LEU A 124 -5.58 1.74 11.87
C LEU A 124 -5.12 2.80 12.87
N ARG A 125 -3.88 3.27 12.72
CA ARG A 125 -3.33 4.33 13.57
C ARG A 125 -4.11 5.63 13.41
N HIS A 126 -4.39 6.03 12.17
CA HIS A 126 -5.14 7.26 11.88
C HIS A 126 -6.57 7.20 12.45
N ALA A 127 -7.25 6.06 12.30
CA ALA A 127 -8.57 5.86 12.88
C ALA A 127 -8.58 5.95 14.42
N ARG A 128 -7.54 5.44 15.10
CA ARG A 128 -7.39 5.55 16.56
C ARG A 128 -7.15 6.98 17.02
N GLN A 129 -6.35 7.75 16.28
CA GLN A 129 -6.07 9.15 16.61
C GLN A 129 -7.34 10.00 16.52
N ASN A 130 -8.13 9.84 15.46
CA ASN A 130 -9.39 10.58 15.31
C ASN A 130 -10.43 10.23 16.40
N GLN A 131 -10.46 8.97 16.87
CA GLN A 131 -11.32 8.56 17.99
C GLN A 131 -10.88 9.16 19.32
N GLY A 132 -9.57 9.35 19.53
CA GLY A 132 -9.02 9.99 20.73
C GLY A 132 -9.41 11.46 20.81
N THR A 133 -9.17 12.22 19.74
CA THR A 133 -9.50 13.65 19.68
C THR A 133 -11.00 13.91 19.93
N HIS A 134 -11.90 13.18 19.27
CA HIS A 134 -13.35 13.35 19.50
C HIS A 134 -13.78 13.04 20.94
N ARG A 135 -13.08 12.14 21.64
CA ARG A 135 -13.38 11.81 23.02
C ARG A 135 -12.90 12.90 23.98
N ASP A 136 -11.74 13.48 23.70
CA ASP A 136 -11.17 14.58 24.50
C ASP A 136 -12.04 15.84 24.35
N ASP A 137 -12.45 16.19 23.12
CA ASP A 137 -13.37 17.31 22.85
C ASP A 137 -14.72 17.15 23.59
N ALA A 138 -15.28 15.94 23.60
CA ALA A 138 -16.53 15.65 24.31
C ALA A 138 -16.39 15.80 25.83
N MET A 139 -15.26 15.37 26.40
CA MET A 139 -14.98 15.55 27.82
C MET A 139 -14.78 17.03 28.19
N GLU A 140 -14.16 17.83 27.33
CA GLU A 140 -13.98 19.28 27.53
C GLU A 140 -15.33 20.00 27.58
N VAL A 141 -16.22 19.70 26.63
CA VAL A 141 -17.59 20.26 26.60
C VAL A 141 -18.37 19.86 27.85
N ASP A 142 -18.31 18.59 28.26
CA ASP A 142 -18.99 18.13 29.48
C ASP A 142 -18.46 18.86 30.74
N HIS A 143 -17.14 19.11 30.80
CA HIS A 143 -16.52 19.87 31.89
C HIS A 143 -16.95 21.34 31.89
N GLU A 144 -17.00 21.98 30.73
CA GLU A 144 -17.44 23.37 30.58
C GLU A 144 -18.91 23.51 31.01
N VAL A 145 -19.79 22.64 30.51
CA VAL A 145 -21.21 22.60 30.90
C VAL A 145 -21.38 22.36 32.40
N ALA A 146 -20.61 21.44 32.98
CA ALA A 146 -20.65 21.17 34.41
C ALA A 146 -20.16 22.36 35.26
N SER A 147 -19.28 23.21 34.72
CA SER A 147 -18.78 24.42 35.40
C SER A 147 -19.77 25.59 35.35
N VAL A 148 -20.58 25.69 34.29
CA VAL A 148 -21.60 26.76 34.12
C VAL A 148 -22.84 26.51 34.99
N ILE A 149 -23.13 25.25 35.32
CA ILE A 149 -24.32 24.85 36.12
C ILE A 149 -24.08 25.00 37.63
N ARG A 150 -22.83 25.23 38.09
CA ARG A 150 -22.49 25.45 39.50
C ARG A 150 -22.41 26.93 39.85
#